data_AF-A0A0D6L4M3-F1
#
_entry.id   AF-A0A0D6L4M3-F1
#
_cell.length_a   1.000
_cell.length_b   1.000
_cell.length_c   1.000
_cell.angle_alpha   90.00
_cell.angle_beta   90.00
_cell.angle_gamma   90.00
#
_symmetry.space_group_name_H-M   'P 1'
#
loop_
_entity.id
_entity.type
_entity.pdbx_description
1 polymer ?
#
loop_
_entity_poly.entity_id
_entity_poly.type
_entity_poly.pdbx_seq_one_letter_code
_entity_poly.pdbx_strand_id
1 'polypeptide(L)'
;MATWDGSKRFRQFWEWFLPDKDRVDDEKTIQLFGTIQIFTACFAGFAIGANDVGNAIAPVASLVAIYKDQSAEQKSEAPIYVLLYGVFAICCGMWTLGYRIITTVGTKVTHINPARSVPLYSSAASDQARV
;
A
#
# COMPACT_ATOMS: atom_id res chain seq x y z
N MET A 1 23.32 44.49 30.74
CA MET A 1 22.95 44.14 29.36
C MET A 1 22.90 42.62 29.26
N ALA A 2 21.70 42.03 29.26
CA ALA A 2 21.54 40.58 29.21
C ALA A 2 21.79 40.09 27.77
N THR A 3 22.80 39.24 27.58
CA THR A 3 23.11 38.62 26.30
C THR A 3 22.07 37.56 25.98
N TRP A 4 21.09 37.96 25.17
CA TRP A 4 20.05 37.10 24.64
C TRP A 4 20.66 36.11 23.63
N ASP A 5 20.63 34.81 23.95
CA ASP A 5 21.18 33.73 23.12
C ASP A 5 20.04 32.82 22.63
N GLY A 6 19.60 33.06 21.39
CA GLY A 6 18.53 32.32 20.73
C GLY A 6 18.87 30.85 20.43
N SER A 7 20.15 30.46 20.49
CA SER A 7 20.58 29.09 20.18
C SER A 7 20.10 28.07 21.23
N LYS A 8 20.01 28.48 22.51
CA LYS A 8 19.57 27.60 23.60
C LYS A 8 18.10 27.24 23.51
N ARG A 9 17.25 28.23 23.21
CA ARG A 9 15.80 28.02 23.05
C ARG A 9 15.50 27.13 21.84
N PHE A 10 16.29 27.27 20.77
CA PHE A 10 16.18 26.43 19.59
C PHE A 10 16.59 24.98 19.87
N ARG A 11 17.72 24.75 20.57
CA ARG A 11 18.13 23.40 21.00
C ARG A 11 17.09 22.75 21.91
N GLN A 12 16.54 23.48 22.85
CA GLN A 12 15.53 22.96 23.78
C GLN A 12 14.21 22.61 23.09
N PHE A 13 13.79 23.41 22.11
CA PHE A 13 12.65 23.07 21.25
C PHE A 13 12.94 21.82 20.39
N TRP A 14 14.16 21.71 19.85
CA TRP A 14 14.56 20.57 19.04
C TRP A 14 14.63 19.28 19.86
N GLU A 15 15.17 19.32 21.08
CA GLU A 15 15.20 18.19 22.01
C GLU A 15 13.80 17.78 22.48
N TRP A 16 12.86 18.72 22.63
CA TRP A 16 11.45 18.42 22.90
C TRP A 16 10.73 17.76 21.72
N PHE A 17 11.12 18.11 20.49
CA PHE A 17 10.53 17.53 19.27
C PHE A 17 11.11 16.16 18.91
N LEU A 18 12.34 15.86 19.32
CA LEU A 18 12.94 14.55 19.05
C LEU A 18 12.34 13.47 19.96
N PRO A 19 11.93 12.32 19.40
CA PRO A 19 11.48 11.18 20.20
C PRO A 19 12.61 10.70 21.12
N ASP A 20 12.26 10.47 22.39
CA ASP A 20 13.17 10.00 23.42
C ASP A 20 13.75 8.63 23.03
N LYS A 21 15.08 8.59 22.87
CA LYS A 21 15.80 7.45 22.29
C LYS A 21 15.92 6.26 23.26
N ASP A 22 15.67 6.51 24.55
CA ASP A 22 15.77 5.53 25.63
C ASP A 22 14.39 5.10 26.17
N ARG A 23 13.33 5.19 25.36
CA ARG A 23 12.03 4.57 25.71
C ARG A 23 12.17 3.04 25.67
N VAL A 24 12.14 2.43 26.84
CA VAL A 24 11.96 0.98 26.99
C VAL A 24 10.49 0.69 26.73
N ASP A 25 10.15 0.44 25.46
CA ASP A 25 8.77 0.12 25.08
C ASP A 25 8.40 -1.26 25.65
N ASP A 26 7.39 -1.27 26.53
CA ASP A 26 6.86 -2.50 27.12
C ASP A 26 6.42 -3.46 26.01
N GLU A 27 6.81 -4.73 26.13
CA GLU A 27 6.56 -5.74 25.10
C GLU A 27 5.08 -5.88 24.74
N LYS A 28 4.18 -5.62 25.70
CA LYS A 28 2.74 -5.60 25.45
C LYS A 28 2.30 -4.45 24.54
N THR A 29 2.96 -3.30 24.63
CA THR A 29 2.69 -2.13 23.79
C THR A 29 3.11 -2.42 22.36
N ILE A 30 4.30 -2.97 22.15
CA ILE A 30 4.80 -3.33 20.82
C ILE A 30 3.88 -4.36 20.15
N GLN A 31 3.45 -5.39 20.89
CA GLN A 31 2.53 -6.41 20.37
C GLN A 31 1.15 -5.82 20.02
N LEU A 32 0.62 -4.90 20.83
CA LEU A 32 -0.66 -4.25 20.57
C LEU A 32 -0.59 -3.35 19.31
N PHE A 33 0.43 -2.49 19.23
CA PHE A 33 0.62 -1.62 18.07
C PHE A 33 0.93 -2.42 16.80
N GLY A 34 1.73 -3.48 16.90
CA GLY A 34 2.00 -4.39 15.79
C GLY A 34 0.73 -5.08 15.27
N THR A 35 -0.12 -5.57 16.17
CA THR A 35 -1.41 -6.19 15.79
C THR A 35 -2.32 -5.17 15.09
N ILE A 36 -2.43 -3.96 15.62
CA ILE A 36 -3.23 -2.89 15.00
C ILE A 36 -2.68 -2.53 13.60
N GLN A 37 -1.36 -2.42 13.45
CA GLN A 37 -0.73 -2.14 12.16
C GLN A 37 -0.98 -3.23 11.13
N ILE A 38 -0.99 -4.50 11.53
CA ILE A 38 -1.34 -5.63 10.65
C ILE A 38 -2.77 -5.48 10.15
N PHE A 39 -3.73 -5.16 11.03
CA PHE A 39 -5.11 -4.90 10.63
C PHE A 39 -5.21 -3.71 9.67
N THR A 40 -4.53 -2.60 9.96
CA THR A 40 -4.50 -1.41 9.07
C THR A 40 -3.91 -1.75 7.70
N ALA A 41 -2.83 -2.52 7.66
CA ALA A 41 -2.20 -2.96 6.41
C ALA A 41 -3.14 -3.88 5.61
N CYS A 42 -3.86 -4.78 6.28
CA CYS A 42 -4.87 -5.61 5.63
C CYS A 42 -6.03 -4.79 5.06
N PHE A 43 -6.55 -3.80 5.80
CA PHE A 43 -7.60 -2.90 5.31
C PHE A 43 -7.13 -2.04 4.12
N ALA A 44 -5.92 -1.50 4.19
CA ALA A 44 -5.32 -0.76 3.09
C ALA A 44 -5.12 -1.64 1.84
N GLY A 45 -4.63 -2.88 2.04
CA GLY A 45 -4.49 -3.87 0.96
C GLY A 45 -5.84 -4.27 0.35
N PHE A 46 -6.89 -4.40 1.16
CA PHE A 46 -8.24 -4.69 0.67
C PHE A 46 -8.80 -3.54 -0.16
N ALA A 47 -8.65 -2.29 0.30
CA ALA A 47 -9.13 -1.12 -0.43
C ALA A 47 -8.44 -0.94 -1.79
N ILE A 48 -7.13 -1.16 -1.85
CA ILE A 48 -6.37 -1.11 -3.10
C ILE A 48 -6.72 -2.31 -3.98
N GLY A 49 -6.81 -3.51 -3.40
CA GLY A 49 -7.16 -4.74 -4.11
C GLY A 49 -8.57 -4.74 -4.70
N ALA A 50 -9.53 -4.05 -4.07
CA ALA A 50 -10.89 -3.89 -4.61
C ALA A 50 -10.90 -3.20 -5.98
N ASN A 51 -9.99 -2.25 -6.19
CA ASN A 51 -9.83 -1.60 -7.50
C ASN A 51 -9.24 -2.57 -8.54
N ASP A 52 -8.33 -3.46 -8.12
CA ASP A 52 -7.78 -4.50 -9.00
C ASP A 52 -8.83 -5.54 -9.39
N VAL A 53 -9.73 -5.91 -8.45
CA VAL A 53 -10.88 -6.80 -8.71
C VAL A 53 -11.77 -6.21 -9.81
N GLY A 54 -12.11 -4.92 -9.71
CA GLY A 54 -12.96 -4.24 -10.69
C GLY A 54 -12.35 -4.25 -12.10
N ASN A 55 -11.05 -3.96 -12.19
CA ASN A 55 -10.33 -3.97 -13.45
C ASN A 55 -10.19 -5.37 -14.06
N ALA A 56 -10.02 -6.41 -13.22
CA ALA A 56 -9.92 -7.79 -13.67
C ALA A 56 -11.29 -8.38 -14.11
N ILE A 57 -12.38 -7.98 -13.46
CA ILE A 57 -13.72 -8.49 -13.73
C ILE A 57 -14.40 -7.76 -14.89
N ALA A 58 -14.07 -6.49 -15.15
CA ALA A 58 -14.73 -5.67 -16.17
C ALA A 58 -14.84 -6.34 -17.57
N PRO A 59 -13.80 -7.01 -18.10
CA PRO A 59 -13.91 -7.72 -19.37
C PRO A 59 -14.84 -8.93 -19.31
N VAL A 60 -14.80 -9.69 -18.20
CA VAL A 60 -15.63 -10.88 -17.99
C VAL A 60 -17.10 -10.49 -17.83
N ALA A 61 -17.39 -9.44 -17.07
CA ALA A 61 -18.73 -8.88 -16.93
C ALA A 61 -19.28 -8.41 -18.28
N SER A 62 -18.44 -7.77 -19.10
CA SER A 62 -18.82 -7.33 -20.45
C SER A 62 -19.12 -8.51 -21.40
N LEU A 63 -18.33 -9.60 -21.33
CA LEU A 63 -18.59 -10.81 -22.11
C LEU A 63 -19.92 -11.47 -21.74
N VAL A 64 -20.24 -11.54 -20.44
CA VAL A 64 -21.50 -12.10 -19.94
C VAL A 64 -22.70 -11.24 -20.38
N ALA A 65 -22.56 -9.91 -20.38
CA ALA A 65 -23.59 -9.00 -20.86
C ALA A 65 -23.89 -9.22 -22.35
N ILE A 66 -22.86 -9.34 -23.19
CA ILE A 66 -23.01 -9.63 -24.63
C ILE A 66 -23.66 -11.00 -24.85
N TYR A 67 -23.27 -12.01 -24.08
CA TYR A 67 -23.83 -13.36 -24.20
C TYR A 67 -25.32 -13.42 -23.86
N LYS A 68 -25.79 -12.62 -22.89
CA LYS A 68 -27.20 -12.63 -22.45
C LYS A 68 -28.10 -11.69 -23.25
N ASP A 69 -27.66 -10.46 -23.49
CA ASP A 69 -28.53 -9.41 -24.04
C ASP A 69 -28.27 -9.13 -25.54
N GLN A 70 -27.29 -9.81 -26.15
CA GLN A 70 -26.81 -9.59 -27.53
C GLN A 70 -26.52 -8.11 -27.88
N SER A 71 -26.38 -7.26 -26.86
CA SER A 71 -26.15 -5.83 -26.97
C SER A 71 -24.97 -5.45 -26.10
N ALA A 72 -24.11 -4.58 -26.63
CA ALA A 72 -22.98 -4.01 -25.89
C ALA A 72 -23.41 -2.90 -24.90
N GLU A 73 -24.71 -2.63 -24.79
CA GLU A 73 -25.25 -1.73 -23.77
C GLU A 73 -25.12 -2.39 -22.40
N GLN A 74 -24.14 -1.94 -21.61
CA GLN A 74 -23.99 -2.26 -20.19
C GLN A 74 -25.15 -1.64 -19.38
N LYS A 75 -26.38 -2.09 -19.61
CA LYS A 75 -27.56 -1.63 -18.87
C LYS A 75 -27.76 -2.39 -17.56
N SER A 76 -27.07 -3.51 -17.41
CA SER A 76 -27.11 -4.35 -16.21
C SER A 76 -25.79 -4.23 -15.46
N GLU A 77 -25.88 -3.84 -14.18
CA GLU A 77 -24.76 -3.92 -13.24
C GLU A 77 -24.15 -5.33 -13.27
N ALA A 78 -22.81 -5.41 -13.15
CA ALA A 78 -22.12 -6.68 -13.16
C ALA A 78 -22.76 -7.63 -12.11
N PRO A 79 -23.17 -8.84 -12.51
CA PRO A 79 -23.89 -9.72 -11.62
C PRO A 79 -23.07 -10.04 -10.36
N ILE A 80 -23.72 -10.06 -9.20
CA ILE A 80 -23.07 -10.28 -7.89
C ILE A 80 -22.25 -11.58 -7.84
N TYR A 81 -22.65 -12.61 -8.59
CA TYR A 81 -21.91 -13.88 -8.65
C TYR A 81 -20.54 -13.75 -9.31
N VAL A 82 -20.36 -12.83 -10.27
CA VAL A 82 -19.07 -12.58 -10.93
C VAL A 82 -18.14 -11.84 -9.97
N LEU A 83 -18.68 -10.87 -9.23
CA LEU A 83 -17.96 -10.17 -8.15
C LEU A 83 -17.45 -11.13 -7.07
N LEU A 84 -18.33 -12.03 -6.60
CA LEU A 84 -17.94 -13.05 -5.60
C LEU A 84 -16.85 -13.99 -6.13
N TYR A 85 -16.92 -14.36 -7.42
CA TYR A 85 -15.87 -15.18 -8.05
C TYR A 85 -14.51 -14.46 -8.07
N GLY A 86 -14.46 -13.18 -8.41
CA GLY A 86 -13.18 -12.46 -8.45
C GLY A 86 -12.57 -12.22 -7.07
N VAL A 87 -13.40 -11.96 -6.05
CA VAL A 87 -12.91 -11.90 -4.65
C VAL A 87 -12.35 -13.25 -4.21
N PHE A 88 -13.06 -14.34 -4.52
CA PHE A 88 -12.59 -15.69 -4.20
C PHE A 88 -11.27 -16.03 -4.91
N ALA A 89 -11.15 -15.69 -6.19
CA ALA A 89 -9.92 -15.90 -6.96
C ALA A 89 -8.72 -15.13 -6.38
N ILE A 90 -8.91 -13.88 -5.95
CA ILE A 90 -7.86 -13.07 -5.33
C ILE A 90 -7.47 -13.60 -3.94
N CYS A 91 -8.45 -14.01 -3.13
CA CYS A 91 -8.19 -14.66 -1.85
C CYS A 91 -7.38 -15.96 -2.03
N CYS A 92 -7.74 -16.81 -2.99
CA CYS A 92 -6.99 -18.02 -3.31
C CYS A 92 -5.58 -17.71 -3.85
N GLY A 93 -5.43 -16.69 -4.69
CA GLY A 93 -4.14 -16.22 -5.19
C GLY A 93 -3.22 -15.71 -4.08
N MET A 94 -3.76 -14.92 -3.15
CA MET A 94 -3.02 -14.43 -2.00
C MET A 94 -2.67 -15.55 -1.02
N TRP A 95 -3.53 -16.54 -0.82
CA TRP A 95 -3.21 -17.70 0.02
C TRP A 95 -2.06 -18.52 -0.54
N THR A 96 -2.05 -18.74 -1.86
CA THR A 96 -1.05 -19.61 -2.53
C THR A 96 0.28 -18.90 -2.78
N LEU A 97 0.27 -17.61 -3.16
CA LEU A 97 1.47 -16.85 -3.52
C LEU A 97 1.89 -15.81 -2.48
N GLY A 98 1.05 -15.49 -1.49
CA GLY A 98 1.31 -14.42 -0.52
C GLY A 98 2.57 -14.63 0.31
N TYR A 99 2.88 -15.88 0.70
CA TYR A 99 4.12 -16.19 1.42
C TYR A 99 5.36 -15.79 0.61
N ARG A 100 5.35 -16.03 -0.71
CA ARG A 100 6.46 -15.65 -1.60
C ARG A 100 6.63 -14.14 -1.69
N ILE A 101 5.53 -13.38 -1.65
CA ILE A 101 5.55 -11.91 -1.69
C ILE A 101 6.12 -11.36 -0.38
N ILE A 102 5.64 -11.85 0.77
CA ILE A 102 6.11 -11.40 2.08
C ILE A 102 7.61 -11.66 2.24
N THR A 103 8.08 -12.86 1.90
CA THR A 103 9.52 -13.17 1.93
C THR A 103 10.29 -12.28 0.97
N THR A 104 9.81 -12.05 -0.25
CA THR A 104 10.54 -11.27 -1.26
C THR A 104 10.59 -9.78 -0.90
N VAL A 105 9.49 -9.19 -0.45
CA VAL A 105 9.42 -7.78 -0.03
C VAL A 105 10.28 -7.56 1.21
N GLY A 106 10.14 -8.42 2.24
CA GLY A 106 10.89 -8.32 3.49
C GLY A 106 12.39 -8.55 3.34
N THR A 107 12.84 -9.21 2.27
CA THR A 107 14.28 -9.46 2.03
C THR A 107 14.88 -8.51 0.99
N LYS A 108 14.13 -8.06 -0.02
CA LYS A 108 14.66 -7.26 -1.14
C LYS A 108 14.40 -5.75 -1.01
N VAL A 109 13.29 -5.32 -0.39
CA VAL A 109 12.93 -3.89 -0.30
C VAL A 109 13.62 -3.23 0.89
N THR A 110 13.80 -3.96 1.98
CA THR A 110 14.50 -3.49 3.19
C THR A 110 16.02 -3.32 2.98
N HIS A 111 16.56 -3.87 1.89
CA HIS A 111 17.97 -3.72 1.50
C HIS A 111 18.18 -2.69 0.37
N ILE A 112 17.25 -1.75 0.17
CA ILE A 112 17.43 -0.68 -0.81
C ILE A 112 18.36 0.38 -0.20
N ASN A 113 19.60 0.44 -0.70
CA ASN A 113 20.48 1.59 -0.52
C ASN A 113 19.80 2.84 -1.13
N PRO A 114 19.43 3.87 -0.35
CA PRO A 114 18.68 5.03 -0.81
C PRO A 114 19.39 5.83 -1.93
N ALA A 115 20.67 5.57 -2.19
CA ALA A 115 21.40 6.21 -3.28
C ALA A 115 21.03 5.71 -4.70
N ARG A 116 20.42 4.51 -4.85
CA ARG A 116 20.06 3.96 -6.17
C ARG A 116 18.66 4.33 -6.66
N SER A 117 17.76 4.72 -5.76
CA SER A 117 16.39 5.10 -6.11
C SER A 117 16.31 6.51 -6.72
N VAL A 118 17.19 7.42 -6.33
CA VAL A 118 17.19 8.82 -6.82
C VAL A 118 17.48 8.92 -8.33
N PRO A 119 18.50 8.22 -8.89
CA PRO A 119 18.72 8.23 -10.34
C PRO A 119 17.61 7.54 -11.13
N LEU A 120 17.01 6.46 -10.58
CA LEU A 120 15.93 5.72 -11.23
C LEU A 120 14.66 6.58 -11.37
N TYR A 121 14.30 7.33 -10.32
CA TYR A 121 13.17 8.27 -10.37
C TYR A 121 13.43 9.39 -11.39
N SER A 122 14.65 9.94 -11.40
CA SER A 122 15.03 10.98 -12.36
C SER A 122 15.00 10.48 -13.81
N SER A 123 15.36 9.22 -14.07
CA SER A 123 15.35 8.64 -15.41
C SER A 123 13.93 8.35 -15.90
N ALA A 124 13.06 7.81 -15.03
CA ALA A 124 11.66 7.56 -15.36
C ALA A 124 10.88 8.85 -15.69
N ALA A 125 11.20 9.96 -15.01
CA ALA A 125 10.64 11.28 -15.32
C ALA A 125 11.08 11.82 -16.69
N SER A 126 12.29 11.50 -17.13
CA SER A 126 12.79 11.94 -18.44
C SER A 126 12.20 11.17 -19.64
N ASP A 127 11.81 9.90 -19.45
CA ASP A 127 11.19 9.10 -20.52
C ASP A 127 9.72 9.49 -20.77
N GLN A 128 9.00 9.97 -19.74
CA GLN A 128 7.63 10.50 -19.92
C GLN A 128 7.59 11.85 -20.66
N ALA A 129 8.72 12.56 -20.77
CA ALA A 129 8.82 13.81 -21.53
C ALA A 129 9.12 13.59 -23.03
N ARG A 130 9.18 12.33 -23.50
CA ARG A 130 9.59 11.96 -24.87
C ARG A 130 8.50 11.26 -25.69
N VAL A 131 7.27 11.19 -25.17
CA VAL A 131 6.06 10.69 -25.86
C VAL A 131 5.06 11.84 -25.92
#